data_AF-A0A538TPQ3-F1
#
_entry.id   AF-A0A538TPQ3-F1
#
_cell.length_a   1.000
_cell.length_b   1.000
_cell.length_c   1.000
_cell.angle_alpha   90.00
_cell.angle_beta   90.00
_cell.angle_gamma   90.00
#
_symmetry.space_group_name_H-M   'P 1'
#
loop_
_entity.id
_entity.type
_entity.pdbx_description
1 polymer ?
#
loop_
_entity_poly.entity_id
_entity_poly.type
_entity_poly.pdbx_seq_one_letter_code
_entity_poly.pdbx_strand_id
1 'polypeptide(L)'
;MRLLAGILLGAILASPAGAQTLDARRLGMGMVATSDNGASTTANVAFRAVPKGTGWGSIPLPLGIIQYLSDHPSFDPNDSDFNVFSILDLVANPPMTLKLSDPGNVSSDISIFVAKDSLQVDLADVRKAIPKESMKFGGVYHLFGIGKSFGAFFVQFSPLVHVRNEISLSDKFRRALRDAEPFTSNTRYGIKDDGVAQAALAYQVGYAVRAFHAAHAESASADPRRNGGTAIYVGAAPKYLMGLAYGQIISNAGVTTGDTLFGSSNPVAVDMAGLTRHAAVGGEGGMGHGLGADLGTVLYWRNFELGVGVTDVGSTIHWSTSRNLLTYDDSLNQFTNVKVAQNAGFSSRIPSTATFNLAKRMGPTTLAADVVRNELFTGIHMGAETWLGRVALRGGTYRDSNDRWQFTGGTGLRFGGIGLDTAVGTNQRNTQEARAVELCASVTLY
;
A
#
# COMPACT_ATOMS: atom_id res chain seq x y z
N MET A 1 19.87 -14.12 -1.30
CA MET A 1 19.10 -13.90 -0.04
C MET A 1 19.06 -12.44 0.39
N ARG A 2 20.18 -11.71 0.53
CA ARG A 2 20.17 -10.30 0.98
C ARG A 2 19.34 -9.34 0.10
N LEU A 3 19.34 -9.53 -1.23
CA LEU A 3 18.50 -8.75 -2.15
C LEU A 3 17.00 -9.07 -2.00
N LEU A 4 16.65 -10.34 -1.78
CA LEU A 4 15.27 -10.80 -1.62
C LEU A 4 14.70 -10.36 -0.26
N ALA A 5 15.52 -10.39 0.79
CA ALA A 5 15.20 -9.81 2.10
C ALA A 5 15.05 -8.28 2.00
N GLY A 6 15.90 -7.59 1.23
CA GLY A 6 15.76 -6.15 0.97
C GLY A 6 14.51 -5.80 0.13
N ILE A 7 14.13 -6.64 -0.83
CA ILE A 7 12.89 -6.49 -1.60
C ILE A 7 11.66 -6.81 -0.75
N LEU A 8 11.71 -7.85 0.10
CA LEU A 8 10.64 -8.15 1.06
C LEU A 8 10.51 -7.04 2.10
N LEU A 9 11.62 -6.54 2.66
CA LEU A 9 11.60 -5.43 3.62
C LEU A 9 11.08 -4.14 2.96
N GLY A 10 11.50 -3.85 1.70
CA GLY A 10 10.96 -2.75 0.90
C GLY A 10 9.48 -2.92 0.53
N ALA A 11 9.03 -4.16 0.31
CA ALA A 11 7.64 -4.52 -0.01
C ALA A 11 6.74 -4.45 1.24
N ILE A 12 7.27 -4.85 2.39
CA ILE A 12 6.66 -4.77 3.71
C ILE A 12 6.49 -3.30 4.12
N LEU A 13 7.47 -2.43 3.83
CA LEU A 13 7.37 -0.97 4.03
C LEU A 13 6.44 -0.29 2.99
N ALA A 14 6.28 -0.85 1.79
CA ALA A 14 5.47 -0.25 0.73
C ALA A 14 3.95 -0.46 0.91
N SER A 15 3.51 -1.54 1.57
CA SER A 15 2.07 -1.82 1.73
C SER A 15 1.30 -0.83 2.64
N PRO A 16 1.80 -0.47 3.83
CA PRO A 16 1.17 0.53 4.69
C PRO A 16 1.36 1.98 4.21
N ALA A 17 2.34 2.23 3.32
CA ALA A 17 2.53 3.51 2.65
C ALA A 17 1.34 3.89 1.73
N GLY A 18 0.43 2.96 1.42
CA GLY A 18 -0.83 3.27 0.74
C GLY A 18 -1.79 4.16 1.53
N ALA A 19 -1.69 4.11 2.87
CA ALA A 19 -2.52 4.88 3.79
C ALA A 19 -1.81 6.14 4.32
N GLN A 20 -0.51 6.31 4.06
CA GLN A 20 0.24 7.54 4.32
C GLN A 20 0.49 8.26 3.00
N THR A 21 -0.09 9.44 2.84
CA THR A 21 0.42 10.36 1.82
C THR A 21 1.42 11.29 2.45
N LEU A 22 2.50 11.54 1.72
CA LEU A 22 3.41 12.61 2.08
C LEU A 22 2.91 13.99 1.62
N ASP A 23 1.80 14.06 0.88
CA ASP A 23 1.20 15.31 0.42
C ASP A 23 0.19 15.82 1.47
N ALA A 24 0.60 16.83 2.25
CA ALA A 24 -0.23 17.38 3.32
C ALA A 24 -1.57 17.92 2.83
N ARG A 25 -1.63 18.50 1.62
CA ARG A 25 -2.90 18.97 1.04
C ARG A 25 -3.86 17.82 0.82
N ARG A 26 -3.35 16.72 0.26
CA ARG A 26 -4.14 15.50 0.02
C ARG A 26 -4.56 14.85 1.33
N LEU A 27 -3.65 14.74 2.32
CA LEU A 27 -4.00 14.22 3.65
C LEU A 27 -5.12 15.05 4.29
N GLY A 28 -5.00 16.39 4.27
CA GLY A 28 -5.99 17.30 4.85
C GLY A 28 -7.38 17.19 4.23
N MET A 29 -7.50 16.70 2.99
CA MET A 29 -8.78 16.42 2.33
C MET A 29 -9.19 14.94 2.42
N GLY A 30 -8.72 14.20 3.43
CA GLY A 30 -9.05 12.79 3.61
C GLY A 30 -8.50 11.90 2.51
N MET A 31 -7.31 12.20 1.99
CA MET A 31 -6.59 11.46 0.95
C MET A 31 -7.20 11.51 -0.46
N VAL A 32 -8.27 12.30 -0.66
CA VAL A 32 -9.01 12.36 -1.92
C VAL A 32 -8.15 12.87 -3.08
N ALA A 33 -8.23 12.21 -4.23
CA ALA A 33 -7.64 12.64 -5.49
C ALA A 33 -8.67 13.40 -6.34
N THR A 34 -8.28 14.55 -6.87
CA THR A 34 -9.08 15.40 -7.75
C THR A 34 -8.17 16.02 -8.80
N SER A 35 -8.72 16.55 -9.89
CA SER A 35 -7.95 17.32 -10.88
C SER A 35 -7.17 18.51 -10.30
N ASP A 36 -7.51 18.98 -9.10
CA ASP A 36 -6.89 20.12 -8.43
C ASP A 36 -5.74 19.74 -7.50
N ASN A 37 -5.47 18.44 -7.29
CA ASN A 37 -4.30 17.94 -6.57
C ASN A 37 -3.41 17.11 -7.51
N GLY A 38 -2.18 17.56 -7.76
CA GLY A 38 -1.32 17.10 -8.87
C GLY A 38 -1.02 15.59 -8.95
N ALA A 39 -1.26 14.82 -7.88
CA ALA A 39 -1.10 13.36 -7.84
C ALA A 39 -2.19 12.57 -8.60
N SER A 40 -3.28 13.21 -9.02
CA SER A 40 -4.41 12.55 -9.68
C SER A 40 -4.10 12.02 -11.09
N THR A 41 -3.07 12.54 -11.76
CA THR A 41 -2.73 12.15 -13.14
C THR A 41 -2.22 10.71 -13.30
N THR A 42 -1.67 10.11 -12.24
CA THR A 42 -1.28 8.69 -12.24
C THR A 42 -2.48 7.77 -12.01
N ALA A 43 -3.49 8.23 -11.26
CA ALA A 43 -4.72 7.47 -11.00
C ALA A 43 -5.70 7.52 -12.20
N ASN A 44 -5.71 8.62 -12.95
CA ASN A 44 -6.55 8.78 -14.14
C ASN A 44 -5.84 9.64 -15.18
N VAL A 45 -5.44 9.00 -16.29
CA VAL A 45 -4.69 9.61 -17.39
C VAL A 45 -5.42 10.79 -18.03
N ALA A 46 -6.76 10.83 -18.02
CA ALA A 46 -7.52 11.93 -18.62
C ALA A 46 -7.33 13.26 -17.86
N PHE A 47 -6.92 13.24 -16.59
CA PHE A 47 -6.58 14.47 -15.86
C PHE A 47 -5.40 15.24 -16.49
N ARG A 48 -4.58 14.59 -17.33
CA ARG A 48 -3.50 15.28 -18.07
C ARG A 48 -4.02 16.30 -19.08
N ALA A 49 -5.23 16.11 -19.60
CA ALA A 49 -5.87 17.04 -20.55
C ALA A 49 -6.71 18.11 -19.85
N VAL A 50 -6.98 17.94 -18.56
CA VAL A 50 -7.69 18.95 -17.76
C VAL A 50 -6.73 20.12 -17.50
N PRO A 51 -7.19 21.38 -17.63
CA PRO A 51 -6.37 22.53 -17.26
C PRO A 51 -5.78 22.40 -15.86
N LYS A 52 -4.58 22.93 -15.61
CA LYS A 52 -3.96 22.85 -14.28
C LYS A 52 -4.83 23.55 -13.23
N GLY A 53 -5.08 22.86 -12.12
CA GLY A 53 -5.84 23.38 -10.99
C GLY A 53 -5.05 24.40 -10.16
N THR A 54 -5.62 24.79 -9.02
CA THR A 54 -5.00 25.79 -8.12
C THR A 54 -3.69 25.32 -7.51
N GLY A 55 -3.44 24.01 -7.35
CA GLY A 55 -2.15 23.48 -6.93
C GLY A 55 -1.74 22.30 -7.81
N TRP A 56 -0.78 22.51 -8.69
CA TRP A 56 -0.44 21.57 -9.76
C TRP A 56 0.74 20.66 -9.44
N GLY A 57 1.40 20.86 -8.29
CA GLY A 57 2.43 19.97 -7.76
C GLY A 57 2.61 20.15 -6.26
N SER A 58 2.98 19.08 -5.55
CA SER A 58 3.24 19.09 -4.10
C SER A 58 4.56 18.36 -3.86
N ILE A 59 5.47 18.98 -3.10
CA ILE A 59 6.75 18.43 -2.69
C ILE A 59 6.62 18.05 -1.21
N PRO A 60 6.57 16.75 -0.89
CA PRO A 60 6.47 16.30 0.48
C PRO A 60 7.71 16.57 1.33
N LEU A 61 7.52 16.85 2.62
CA LEU A 61 8.59 16.95 3.62
C LEU A 61 8.59 15.69 4.51
N PRO A 62 9.64 14.86 4.50
CA PRO A 62 9.67 13.59 5.23
C PRO A 62 10.01 13.80 6.72
N LEU A 63 9.09 14.43 7.47
CA LEU A 63 9.32 14.82 8.86
C LEU A 63 9.53 13.61 9.80
N GLY A 64 8.94 12.45 9.49
CA GLY A 64 9.05 11.24 10.30
C GLY A 64 10.47 10.66 10.38
N ILE A 65 11.32 10.93 9.39
CA ILE A 65 12.71 10.46 9.37
C ILE A 65 13.48 11.05 10.55
N ILE A 66 13.16 12.29 10.96
CA ILE A 66 13.82 12.94 12.10
C ILE A 66 13.54 12.18 13.40
N GLN A 67 12.30 11.75 13.62
CA GLN A 67 11.92 10.94 14.79
C GLN A 67 12.58 9.57 14.77
N TYR A 68 12.58 8.91 13.62
CA TYR A 68 13.26 7.61 13.48
C TYR A 68 14.76 7.69 13.76
N LEU A 69 15.43 8.76 13.31
CA LEU A 69 16.85 8.95 13.60
C LEU A 69 17.14 9.21 15.08
N SER A 70 16.18 9.77 15.83
CA SER A 70 16.32 9.97 17.29
C SER A 70 15.95 8.74 18.12
N ASP A 71 15.01 7.93 17.65
CA ASP A 71 14.45 6.79 18.37
C ASP A 71 14.00 5.73 17.36
N HIS A 72 14.71 4.59 17.32
CA HIS A 72 14.46 3.50 16.37
C HIS A 72 14.46 2.15 17.11
N PRO A 73 13.63 1.19 16.67
CA PRO A 73 13.61 -0.13 17.29
C PRO A 73 14.95 -0.85 17.11
N SER A 74 15.39 -1.56 18.15
CA SER A 74 16.50 -2.49 18.01
C SER A 74 16.08 -3.68 17.14
N PHE A 75 16.94 -4.03 16.18
CA PHE A 75 16.76 -5.19 15.31
C PHE A 75 17.56 -6.42 15.76
N ASP A 76 18.37 -6.30 16.82
CA ASP A 76 19.14 -7.40 17.38
C ASP A 76 18.29 -8.14 18.43
N PRO A 77 17.92 -9.41 18.23
CA PRO A 77 17.12 -10.18 19.19
C PRO A 77 17.76 -10.32 20.58
N ASN A 78 19.07 -10.05 20.71
CA ASN A 78 19.80 -10.15 21.97
C ASN A 78 19.84 -8.83 22.75
N ASP A 79 19.30 -7.75 22.19
CA ASP A 79 19.20 -6.45 22.83
C ASP A 79 18.05 -6.43 23.85
N SER A 80 18.23 -5.80 25.01
CA SER A 80 17.18 -5.63 26.01
C SER A 80 16.03 -4.76 25.50
N ASP A 81 16.29 -3.89 24.52
CA ASP A 81 15.30 -3.02 23.90
C ASP A 81 14.66 -3.66 22.65
N PHE A 82 15.00 -4.92 22.34
CA PHE A 82 14.38 -5.65 21.24
C PHE A 82 12.90 -5.91 21.51
N ASN A 83 12.06 -5.40 20.61
CA ASN A 83 10.63 -5.66 20.63
C ASN A 83 10.13 -5.94 19.21
N VAL A 84 9.70 -7.18 18.97
CA VAL A 84 9.14 -7.61 17.68
C VAL A 84 7.91 -6.79 17.27
N PHE A 85 7.12 -6.30 18.24
CA PHE A 85 5.97 -5.46 17.96
C PHE A 85 6.37 -4.06 17.49
N SER A 86 7.50 -3.52 17.95
CA SER A 86 8.04 -2.26 17.46
C SER A 86 8.54 -2.37 16.02
N ILE A 87 9.08 -3.54 15.64
CA ILE A 87 9.47 -3.83 14.26
C ILE A 87 8.22 -3.96 13.37
N LEU A 88 7.20 -4.68 13.83
CA LEU A 88 5.91 -4.79 13.14
C LEU A 88 5.22 -3.43 13.00
N ASP A 89 5.34 -2.54 14.00
CA ASP A 89 4.79 -1.19 13.94
C ASP A 89 5.56 -0.29 12.98
N LEU A 90 6.90 -0.35 12.95
CA LEU A 90 7.72 0.35 11.94
C LEU A 90 7.37 -0.08 10.52
N VAL A 91 7.14 -1.37 10.35
CA VAL A 91 6.63 -1.95 9.12
C VAL A 91 5.28 -1.34 8.77
N ALA A 92 4.32 -1.37 9.71
CA ALA A 92 2.94 -0.90 9.52
C ALA A 92 2.80 0.63 9.43
N ASN A 93 3.80 1.38 9.90
CA ASN A 93 3.87 2.84 9.92
C ASN A 93 5.28 3.29 9.53
N PRO A 94 5.60 3.30 8.22
CA PRO A 94 6.87 3.81 7.75
C PRO A 94 7.11 5.23 8.28
N PRO A 95 8.36 5.63 8.60
CA PRO A 95 8.68 6.90 9.24
C PRO A 95 8.65 8.07 8.25
N MET A 96 7.53 8.23 7.56
CA MET A 96 7.32 9.19 6.49
C MET A 96 6.62 10.46 7.00
N THR A 97 5.76 10.30 8.01
CA THR A 97 5.03 11.37 8.72
C THR A 97 5.53 11.47 10.16
N LEU A 98 5.36 12.64 10.78
CA LEU A 98 5.70 12.85 12.19
C LEU A 98 4.59 12.29 13.08
N LYS A 99 4.88 11.28 13.92
CA LYS A 99 3.93 10.79 14.92
C LYS A 99 3.76 11.81 16.04
N LEU A 100 2.54 12.26 16.30
CA LEU A 100 2.20 13.18 17.39
C LEU A 100 1.75 12.45 18.66
N SER A 101 1.23 11.23 18.52
CA SER A 101 0.85 10.37 19.63
C SER A 101 1.06 8.92 19.25
N ASP A 102 1.65 8.13 20.15
CA ASP A 102 1.79 6.68 20.00
C ASP A 102 0.86 6.00 21.01
N PRO A 103 0.08 4.98 20.61
CA PRO A 103 -0.61 4.16 21.58
C PRO A 103 0.38 3.35 22.40
N GLY A 104 -0.03 2.94 23.60
CA GLY A 104 0.82 2.17 24.49
C GLY A 104 1.28 0.85 23.86
N ASN A 105 2.24 0.18 24.49
CA ASN A 105 2.64 -1.16 24.09
C ASN A 105 1.54 -2.17 24.48
N VAL A 106 1.22 -3.12 23.60
CA VAL A 106 0.31 -4.25 23.93
C VAL A 106 0.85 -4.93 25.19
N SER A 107 0.00 -5.18 26.18
CA SER A 107 0.39 -6.03 27.31
C SER A 107 0.78 -7.42 26.76
N SER A 108 1.98 -7.86 27.10
CA SER A 108 2.55 -9.16 26.72
C SER A 108 2.23 -10.25 27.75
N ASP A 109 1.16 -10.10 28.53
CA ASP A 109 0.75 -11.10 29.54
C ASP A 109 0.24 -12.36 28.84
N ILE A 110 1.14 -13.30 28.59
CA ILE A 110 0.83 -14.61 28.02
C ILE A 110 0.69 -15.60 29.18
N SER A 111 -0.50 -16.19 29.33
CA SER A 111 -0.74 -17.24 30.32
C SER A 111 -0.60 -18.61 29.65
N ILE A 112 0.39 -19.39 30.10
CA ILE A 112 0.62 -20.75 29.61
C ILE A 112 0.14 -21.73 30.68
N PHE A 113 -0.88 -22.49 30.34
CA PHE A 113 -1.39 -23.56 31.18
C PHE A 113 -0.79 -24.89 30.71
N VAL A 114 -0.04 -25.53 31.60
CA VAL A 114 0.58 -26.84 31.36
C VAL A 114 0.01 -27.83 32.36
N ALA A 115 -0.61 -28.90 31.85
CA ALA A 115 -0.99 -30.08 32.61
C ALA A 115 -0.41 -31.33 31.94
N LYS A 116 -0.50 -32.48 32.61
CA LYS A 116 0.11 -33.74 32.17
C LYS A 116 -0.15 -34.09 30.69
N ASP A 117 -1.36 -33.82 30.21
CA ASP A 117 -1.81 -34.10 28.85
C ASP A 117 -2.46 -32.88 28.16
N SER A 118 -2.19 -31.67 28.64
CA SER A 118 -2.78 -30.45 28.08
C SER A 118 -1.79 -29.30 28.08
N LEU A 119 -1.63 -28.67 26.91
CA LEU A 119 -0.96 -27.39 26.76
C LEU A 119 -2.00 -26.41 26.25
N GLN A 120 -2.19 -25.29 26.93
CA GLN A 120 -3.08 -24.23 26.51
C GLN A 120 -2.36 -22.90 26.65
N VAL A 121 -2.41 -22.07 25.61
CA VAL A 121 -1.78 -20.75 25.60
C VAL A 121 -2.88 -19.71 25.47
N ASP A 122 -3.08 -18.93 26.52
CA ASP A 122 -3.92 -17.74 26.46
C ASP A 122 -3.04 -16.53 26.17
N LEU A 123 -3.24 -15.98 24.98
CA LEU A 123 -2.53 -14.81 24.49
C LEU A 123 -3.13 -13.48 25.02
N ALA A 124 -4.15 -13.51 25.88
CA ALA A 124 -4.82 -12.34 26.43
C ALA A 124 -5.16 -11.29 25.35
N ASP A 125 -4.58 -10.09 25.40
CA ASP A 125 -4.80 -9.04 24.39
C ASP A 125 -4.12 -9.34 23.05
N VAL A 126 -3.02 -10.13 23.04
CA VAL A 126 -2.27 -10.50 21.84
C VAL A 126 -3.12 -11.38 20.90
N ARG A 127 -4.15 -12.07 21.42
CA ARG A 127 -5.09 -12.83 20.58
C ARG A 127 -5.82 -11.98 19.53
N LYS A 128 -5.91 -10.66 19.76
CA LYS A 128 -6.52 -9.69 18.81
C LYS A 128 -5.69 -9.55 17.53
N ALA A 129 -4.37 -9.76 17.60
CA ALA A 129 -3.48 -9.73 16.44
C ALA A 129 -3.58 -11.01 15.58
N ILE A 130 -4.23 -12.07 16.07
CA ILE A 130 -4.41 -13.32 15.35
C ILE A 130 -5.60 -13.20 14.37
N PRO A 131 -5.39 -13.38 13.05
CA PRO A 131 -6.42 -13.14 12.04
C PRO A 131 -7.58 -14.13 12.17
N LYS A 132 -8.79 -13.69 11.83
CA LYS A 132 -9.99 -14.56 11.85
C LYS A 132 -10.01 -15.59 10.72
N GLU A 133 -9.45 -15.23 9.57
CA GLU A 133 -9.38 -16.09 8.38
C GLU A 133 -7.95 -16.12 7.87
N SER A 134 -7.55 -15.08 7.14
CA SER A 134 -6.18 -14.85 6.70
C SER A 134 -5.81 -13.39 6.88
N MET A 135 -4.53 -13.16 7.12
CA MET A 135 -3.94 -11.84 7.16
C MET A 135 -3.51 -11.48 5.74
N LYS A 136 -4.07 -10.41 5.19
CA LYS A 136 -3.82 -9.98 3.80
C LYS A 136 -3.18 -8.60 3.80
N PHE A 137 -2.06 -8.47 3.11
CA PHE A 137 -1.41 -7.18 2.88
C PHE A 137 -0.94 -7.06 1.45
N GLY A 138 -1.02 -5.87 0.89
CA GLY A 138 -0.58 -5.63 -0.47
C GLY A 138 -1.40 -4.62 -1.24
N GLY A 139 -0.91 -4.34 -2.44
CA GLY A 139 -1.42 -3.35 -3.36
C GLY A 139 -0.43 -3.09 -4.49
N VAL A 140 -0.88 -2.28 -5.44
CA VAL A 140 -0.03 -1.74 -6.50
C VAL A 140 0.23 -0.27 -6.18
N TYR A 141 1.50 0.08 -6.07
CA TYR A 141 1.95 1.41 -5.67
C TYR A 141 2.76 2.04 -6.78
N HIS A 142 2.21 3.09 -7.38
CA HIS A 142 2.94 3.96 -8.29
C HIS A 142 3.62 5.04 -7.46
N LEU A 143 4.95 4.96 -7.32
CA LEU A 143 5.69 5.77 -6.35
C LEU A 143 5.68 7.26 -6.73
N PHE A 144 5.98 7.56 -7.99
CA PHE A 144 5.94 8.91 -8.55
C PHE A 144 5.89 8.85 -10.08
N GLY A 145 5.37 9.90 -10.70
CA GLY A 145 5.35 10.05 -12.15
C GLY A 145 6.18 11.23 -12.61
N ILE A 146 7.22 10.98 -13.41
CA ILE A 146 8.00 12.04 -14.08
C ILE A 146 7.63 12.02 -15.55
N GLY A 147 7.10 13.12 -16.06
CA GLY A 147 6.67 13.16 -17.46
C GLY A 147 6.51 14.56 -18.00
N LYS A 148 6.44 14.65 -19.33
CA LYS A 148 6.24 15.90 -20.06
C LYS A 148 5.12 15.72 -21.07
N SER A 149 4.23 16.71 -21.13
CA SER A 149 3.17 16.80 -22.12
C SER A 149 3.60 17.69 -23.29
N PHE A 150 3.23 17.26 -24.50
CA PHE A 150 3.44 17.93 -25.77
C PHE A 150 2.08 18.06 -26.46
N GLY A 151 1.33 19.08 -26.05
CA GLY A 151 -0.08 19.19 -26.41
C GLY A 151 -0.88 18.02 -25.82
N ALA A 152 -1.57 17.28 -26.69
CA ALA A 152 -2.36 16.11 -26.31
C ALA A 152 -1.53 14.84 -26.07
N PHE A 153 -0.30 14.78 -26.58
CA PHE A 153 0.60 13.65 -26.34
C PHE A 153 1.39 13.87 -25.06
N PHE A 154 1.80 12.78 -24.41
CA PHE A 154 2.73 12.86 -23.29
C PHE A 154 3.62 11.62 -23.22
N VAL A 155 4.77 11.82 -22.60
CA VAL A 155 5.66 10.74 -22.19
C VAL A 155 5.79 10.76 -20.68
N GLN A 156 5.76 9.60 -20.06
CA GLN A 156 5.87 9.46 -18.61
C GLN A 156 6.72 8.25 -18.24
N PHE A 157 7.47 8.42 -17.18
CA PHE A 157 8.18 7.39 -16.45
C PHE A 157 7.57 7.28 -15.05
N SER A 158 7.30 6.06 -14.59
CA SER A 158 6.75 5.81 -13.26
C SER A 158 7.31 4.51 -12.68
N PRO A 159 8.08 4.55 -11.57
CA PRO A 159 8.39 3.36 -10.81
C PRO A 159 7.12 2.81 -10.16
N LEU A 160 6.98 1.49 -10.19
CA LEU A 160 5.89 0.78 -9.54
C LEU A 160 6.41 -0.37 -8.69
N VAL A 161 5.71 -0.60 -7.59
CA VAL A 161 5.89 -1.76 -6.71
C VAL A 161 4.56 -2.45 -6.55
N HIS A 162 4.53 -3.76 -6.76
CA HIS A 162 3.39 -4.61 -6.45
C HIS A 162 3.78 -5.56 -5.33
N VAL A 163 2.96 -5.60 -4.30
CA VAL A 163 3.13 -6.50 -3.17
C VAL A 163 1.80 -7.18 -2.92
N ARG A 164 1.83 -8.46 -2.62
CA ARG A 164 0.69 -9.24 -2.16
C ARG A 164 1.21 -10.31 -1.22
N ASN A 165 0.71 -10.36 -0.01
CA ASN A 165 1.02 -11.39 0.94
C ASN A 165 -0.28 -11.84 1.62
N GLU A 166 -0.48 -13.15 1.67
CA GLU A 166 -1.57 -13.78 2.39
C GLU A 166 -1.03 -14.85 3.34
N ILE A 167 -1.19 -14.61 4.64
CA ILE A 167 -0.83 -15.56 5.70
C ILE A 167 -2.10 -16.15 6.28
N SER A 168 -2.16 -17.48 6.34
CA SER A 168 -3.28 -18.21 6.92
C SER A 168 -2.78 -19.21 7.95
N LEU A 169 -3.53 -19.34 9.04
CA LEU A 169 -3.29 -20.35 10.07
C LEU A 169 -4.23 -21.53 9.83
N SER A 170 -3.79 -22.76 10.12
CA SER A 170 -4.70 -23.90 10.14
C SER A 170 -5.81 -23.66 11.16
N ASP A 171 -7.01 -24.19 10.92
CA ASP A 171 -8.14 -23.96 11.85
C ASP A 171 -7.83 -24.38 13.29
N LYS A 172 -7.08 -25.49 13.44
CA LYS A 172 -6.64 -25.98 14.75
C LYS A 172 -5.67 -25.01 15.41
N PHE A 173 -4.73 -24.44 14.66
CA PHE A 173 -3.77 -23.47 15.21
C PHE A 173 -4.40 -22.12 15.50
N ARG A 174 -5.29 -21.67 14.63
CA ARG A 174 -6.08 -20.46 14.86
C ARG A 174 -6.91 -20.55 16.13
N ARG A 175 -7.65 -21.65 16.33
CA ARG A 175 -8.44 -21.85 17.56
C ARG A 175 -7.57 -21.98 18.80
N ALA A 176 -6.44 -22.68 18.71
CA ALA A 176 -5.49 -22.79 19.82
C ALA A 176 -4.95 -21.41 20.26
N LEU A 177 -4.56 -20.55 19.31
CA LEU A 177 -4.00 -19.23 19.64
C LEU A 177 -5.07 -18.18 19.97
N ARG A 178 -6.22 -18.21 19.30
CA ARG A 178 -7.24 -17.15 19.40
C ARG A 178 -8.33 -17.44 20.42
N ASP A 179 -8.77 -18.68 20.46
CA ASP A 179 -9.87 -19.13 21.33
C ASP A 179 -9.33 -19.84 22.59
N ALA A 180 -8.00 -19.89 22.74
CA ALA A 180 -7.30 -20.60 23.79
C ALA A 180 -7.73 -22.07 23.89
N GLU A 181 -8.03 -22.73 22.76
CA GLU A 181 -8.28 -24.17 22.77
C GLU A 181 -6.97 -24.91 23.13
N PRO A 182 -7.02 -25.96 23.98
CA PRO A 182 -5.85 -26.78 24.25
C PRO A 182 -5.26 -27.40 22.98
N PHE A 183 -3.94 -27.48 22.92
CA PHE A 183 -3.25 -28.30 21.93
C PHE A 183 -3.60 -29.77 22.16
N THR A 184 -3.84 -30.51 21.08
CA THR A 184 -4.24 -31.91 21.08
C THR A 184 -3.14 -32.77 20.46
N SER A 185 -3.04 -34.03 20.87
CA SER A 185 -2.11 -35.01 20.26
C SER A 185 -2.49 -35.29 18.80
N ASN A 186 -1.54 -35.82 18.02
CA ASN A 186 -1.72 -36.22 16.62
C ASN A 186 -2.35 -35.13 15.74
N THR A 187 -2.03 -33.86 16.02
CA THR A 187 -2.66 -32.71 15.40
C THR A 187 -1.61 -31.81 14.77
N ARG A 188 -1.85 -31.44 13.51
CA ARG A 188 -0.99 -30.49 12.80
C ARG A 188 -1.44 -29.04 12.99
N TYR A 189 -0.53 -28.23 13.51
CA TYR A 189 -0.66 -26.79 13.68
C TYR A 189 0.18 -26.10 12.62
N GLY A 190 -0.48 -25.44 11.67
CA GLY A 190 0.15 -25.00 10.43
C GLY A 190 0.00 -23.52 10.14
N ILE A 191 0.97 -23.01 9.39
CA ILE A 191 0.98 -21.68 8.79
C ILE A 191 1.22 -21.85 7.30
N LYS A 192 0.40 -21.19 6.48
CA LYS A 192 0.59 -21.11 5.04
C LYS A 192 0.78 -19.64 4.63
N ASP A 193 1.80 -19.39 3.82
CA ASP A 193 2.15 -18.07 3.30
C ASP A 193 2.18 -18.12 1.75
N ASP A 194 1.49 -17.17 1.11
CA ASP A 194 1.58 -16.89 -0.32
C ASP A 194 1.95 -15.43 -0.51
N GLY A 195 3.24 -15.21 -0.75
CA GLY A 195 3.86 -13.90 -0.93
C GLY A 195 4.30 -13.67 -2.36
N VAL A 196 4.03 -12.47 -2.88
CA VAL A 196 4.51 -11.94 -4.16
C VAL A 196 5.01 -10.52 -3.92
N ALA A 197 6.19 -10.22 -4.44
CA ALA A 197 6.75 -8.87 -4.51
C ALA A 197 7.36 -8.65 -5.89
N GLN A 198 7.03 -7.53 -6.52
CA GLN A 198 7.51 -7.18 -7.84
C GLN A 198 7.81 -5.68 -7.91
N ALA A 199 8.92 -5.34 -8.56
CA ALA A 199 9.31 -3.96 -8.84
C ALA A 199 9.51 -3.80 -10.35
N ALA A 200 8.97 -2.73 -10.91
CA ALA A 200 9.11 -2.42 -12.33
C ALA A 200 9.17 -0.92 -12.61
N LEU A 201 9.66 -0.56 -13.79
CA LEU A 201 9.56 0.79 -14.34
C LEU A 201 8.54 0.78 -15.46
N ALA A 202 7.53 1.65 -15.36
CA ALA A 202 6.57 1.88 -16.43
C ALA A 202 7.03 3.06 -17.29
N TYR A 203 7.27 2.79 -18.57
CA TYR A 203 7.47 3.80 -19.61
C TYR A 203 6.18 3.94 -20.40
N GLN A 204 5.55 5.10 -20.33
CA GLN A 204 4.26 5.37 -20.94
C GLN A 204 4.39 6.40 -22.04
N VAL A 205 3.73 6.12 -23.16
CA VAL A 205 3.49 7.11 -24.22
C VAL A 205 2.00 7.18 -24.41
N GLY A 206 1.40 8.28 -24.02
CA GLY A 206 -0.05 8.40 -23.97
C GLY A 206 -0.58 9.60 -24.73
N TYR A 207 -1.90 9.58 -24.87
CA TYR A 207 -2.69 10.63 -25.49
C TYR A 207 -3.84 10.97 -24.57
N ALA A 208 -4.01 12.26 -24.26
CA ALA A 208 -5.11 12.76 -23.46
C ALA A 208 -5.68 14.03 -24.13
N VAL A 209 -7.00 14.06 -24.31
CA VAL A 209 -7.69 15.14 -25.02
C VAL A 209 -8.98 15.56 -24.36
N ARG A 210 -9.39 16.79 -24.65
CA ARG A 210 -10.76 17.27 -24.45
C ARG A 210 -11.60 16.84 -25.65
N ALA A 211 -12.31 15.72 -25.51
CA ALA A 211 -13.19 15.17 -26.55
C ALA A 211 -14.42 16.05 -26.80
N PHE A 212 -14.92 16.73 -25.78
CA PHE A 212 -16.09 17.61 -25.88
C PHE A 212 -15.94 18.84 -25.00
N HIS A 213 -16.43 19.98 -25.47
CA HIS A 213 -16.53 21.20 -24.68
C HIS A 213 -17.73 22.04 -25.12
N ALA A 214 -18.57 22.41 -24.17
CA ALA A 214 -19.62 23.41 -24.33
C ALA A 214 -19.49 24.41 -23.18
N ALA A 215 -19.04 25.63 -23.50
CA ALA A 215 -18.94 26.72 -22.53
C ALA A 215 -20.29 27.43 -22.37
N HIS A 216 -20.53 28.00 -21.18
CA HIS A 216 -21.58 29.00 -21.02
C HIS A 216 -21.14 30.30 -21.70
N ALA A 217 -22.01 30.91 -22.49
CA ALA A 217 -21.69 32.00 -23.44
C ALA A 217 -21.03 33.26 -22.84
N GLU A 218 -21.01 33.41 -21.52
CA GLU A 218 -20.57 34.63 -20.82
C GLU A 218 -19.17 34.54 -20.18
N SER A 219 -18.47 33.40 -20.25
CA SER A 219 -17.18 33.24 -19.57
C SER A 219 -15.99 33.14 -20.52
N ALA A 220 -15.00 34.02 -20.32
CA ALA A 220 -13.73 34.04 -21.07
C ALA A 220 -12.76 32.90 -20.69
N SER A 221 -13.03 32.12 -19.63
CA SER A 221 -12.13 31.05 -19.20
C SER A 221 -12.36 29.76 -19.99
N ALA A 222 -11.28 29.16 -20.50
CA ALA A 222 -11.31 27.83 -21.14
C ALA A 222 -11.37 26.66 -20.14
N ASP A 223 -11.35 26.96 -18.83
CA ASP A 223 -11.39 25.97 -17.75
C ASP A 223 -12.85 25.67 -17.34
N PRO A 224 -13.34 24.43 -17.53
CA PRO A 224 -14.71 24.06 -17.16
C PRO A 224 -15.03 24.30 -15.68
N ARG A 225 -14.02 24.26 -14.81
CA ARG A 225 -14.19 24.53 -13.37
C ARG A 225 -14.53 25.99 -13.07
N ARG A 226 -14.14 26.91 -13.95
CA ARG A 226 -14.30 28.35 -13.77
C ARG A 226 -15.44 28.93 -14.61
N ASN A 227 -15.72 28.31 -15.76
CA ASN A 227 -16.74 28.79 -16.69
C ASN A 227 -18.11 28.10 -16.53
N GLY A 228 -18.23 27.10 -15.64
CA GLY A 228 -19.48 26.36 -15.43
C GLY A 228 -19.94 25.56 -16.65
N GLY A 229 -19.04 25.33 -17.61
CA GLY A 229 -19.30 24.61 -18.84
C GLY A 229 -19.31 23.10 -18.67
N THR A 230 -19.74 22.41 -19.73
CA THR A 230 -19.66 20.96 -19.83
C THR A 230 -18.41 20.59 -20.62
N ALA A 231 -17.60 19.65 -20.12
CA ALA A 231 -16.42 19.17 -20.84
C ALA A 231 -16.21 17.68 -20.59
N ILE A 232 -15.83 16.95 -21.63
CA ILE A 232 -15.44 15.54 -21.52
C ILE A 232 -13.98 15.44 -21.94
N TYR A 233 -13.18 14.82 -21.08
CA TYR A 233 -11.79 14.48 -21.31
C TYR A 233 -11.63 12.98 -21.34
N VAL A 234 -10.82 12.48 -22.26
CA VAL A 234 -10.49 11.06 -22.37
C VAL A 234 -8.99 10.91 -22.51
N GLY A 235 -8.46 9.82 -22.00
CA GLY A 235 -7.04 9.52 -22.11
C GLY A 235 -6.76 8.03 -22.16
N ALA A 236 -5.69 7.68 -22.87
CA ALA A 236 -5.15 6.35 -22.94
C ALA A 236 -3.62 6.41 -22.96
N ALA A 237 -2.98 5.51 -22.24
CA ALA A 237 -1.52 5.42 -22.15
C ALA A 237 -1.07 3.96 -22.20
N PRO A 238 -0.76 3.41 -23.39
CA PRO A 238 0.01 2.17 -23.44
C PRO A 238 1.34 2.37 -22.71
N LYS A 239 1.78 1.33 -22.01
CA LYS A 239 3.03 1.32 -21.27
C LYS A 239 3.84 0.07 -21.51
N TYR A 240 5.14 0.29 -21.63
CA TYR A 240 6.15 -0.75 -21.54
C TYR A 240 6.60 -0.89 -20.09
N LEU A 241 6.59 -2.12 -19.60
CA LEU A 241 6.97 -2.46 -18.23
C LEU A 241 8.34 -3.12 -18.26
N MET A 242 9.31 -2.46 -17.62
CA MET A 242 10.65 -3.01 -17.43
C MET A 242 10.73 -3.58 -16.01
N GLY A 243 10.67 -4.91 -15.91
CA GLY A 243 10.70 -5.63 -14.64
C GLY A 243 12.10 -5.61 -14.04
N LEU A 244 12.25 -5.00 -12.85
CA LEU A 244 13.53 -4.88 -12.16
C LEU A 244 13.79 -6.06 -11.25
N ALA A 245 12.76 -6.50 -10.52
CA ALA A 245 12.84 -7.64 -9.63
C ALA A 245 11.47 -8.30 -9.46
N TYR A 246 11.48 -9.62 -9.30
CA TYR A 246 10.34 -10.46 -8.99
C TYR A 246 10.74 -11.45 -7.90
N GLY A 247 9.88 -11.60 -6.91
CA GLY A 247 9.98 -12.59 -5.85
C GLY A 247 8.61 -13.18 -5.57
N GLN A 248 8.55 -14.50 -5.43
CA GLN A 248 7.38 -15.21 -4.95
C GLN A 248 7.81 -16.28 -3.96
N ILE A 249 7.02 -16.45 -2.92
CA ILE A 249 7.12 -17.53 -1.95
C ILE A 249 5.75 -18.16 -1.79
N ILE A 250 5.68 -19.48 -1.90
CA ILE A 250 4.53 -20.27 -1.48
C ILE A 250 5.08 -21.24 -0.46
N SER A 251 4.75 -21.06 0.81
CA SER A 251 5.25 -21.90 1.88
C SER A 251 4.14 -22.47 2.75
N ASN A 252 4.41 -23.64 3.30
CA ASN A 252 3.65 -24.28 4.34
C ASN A 252 4.64 -24.72 5.41
N ALA A 253 4.47 -24.20 6.61
CA ALA A 253 5.23 -24.56 7.80
C ALA A 253 4.27 -25.08 8.86
N GLY A 254 4.75 -25.92 9.76
CA GLY A 254 3.93 -26.38 10.85
C GLY A 254 4.64 -27.31 11.78
N VAL A 255 3.90 -27.65 12.83
CA VAL A 255 4.30 -28.60 13.84
C VAL A 255 3.19 -29.63 14.00
N THR A 256 3.55 -30.90 14.02
CA THR A 256 2.63 -32.01 14.26
C THR A 256 2.94 -32.59 15.63
N THR A 257 1.98 -32.50 16.55
CA THR A 257 2.10 -33.12 17.87
C THR A 257 2.05 -34.64 17.75
N GLY A 258 2.88 -35.33 18.53
CA GLY A 258 2.87 -36.80 18.61
C GLY A 258 1.73 -37.34 19.46
N ASP A 259 1.79 -38.65 19.75
CA ASP A 259 0.80 -39.36 20.58
C ASP A 259 0.71 -38.81 22.01
N THR A 260 1.81 -38.31 22.55
CA THR A 260 1.87 -37.58 23.83
C THR A 260 2.41 -36.17 23.63
N LEU A 261 1.78 -35.18 24.28
CA LEU A 261 2.24 -33.79 24.25
C LEU A 261 3.52 -33.60 25.06
N PHE A 262 3.67 -34.37 26.15
CA PHE A 262 4.82 -34.33 27.04
C PHE A 262 5.33 -35.75 27.31
N GLY A 263 6.65 -35.94 27.36
CA GLY A 263 7.27 -37.18 27.83
C GLY A 263 7.68 -38.20 26.78
N SER A 264 7.51 -37.94 25.48
CA SER A 264 8.19 -38.71 24.42
C SER A 264 9.52 -38.05 24.04
N SER A 265 10.43 -38.82 23.42
CA SER A 265 11.73 -38.31 22.94
C SER A 265 11.59 -37.38 21.71
N ASN A 266 10.45 -37.43 21.01
CA ASN A 266 10.13 -36.53 19.92
C ASN A 266 8.64 -36.15 19.95
N PRO A 267 8.21 -35.25 20.86
CA PRO A 267 6.79 -34.94 21.08
C PRO A 267 6.19 -34.09 19.97
N VAL A 268 7.02 -33.52 19.09
CA VAL A 268 6.60 -32.63 18.00
C VAL A 268 7.49 -32.87 16.79
N ALA A 269 6.89 -33.21 15.66
CA ALA A 269 7.57 -33.23 14.37
C ALA A 269 7.38 -31.89 13.66
N VAL A 270 8.47 -31.23 13.28
CA VAL A 270 8.43 -29.97 12.55
C VAL A 270 8.45 -30.26 11.05
N ASP A 271 7.54 -29.64 10.30
CA ASP A 271 7.54 -29.72 8.85
C ASP A 271 7.54 -28.33 8.21
N MET A 272 8.38 -28.14 7.20
CA MET A 272 8.39 -26.93 6.39
C MET A 272 8.73 -27.26 4.95
N ALA A 273 7.91 -26.75 4.03
CA ALA A 273 8.18 -26.75 2.61
C ALA A 273 7.85 -25.38 2.02
N GLY A 274 8.74 -24.84 1.21
CA GLY A 274 8.60 -23.56 0.55
C GLY A 274 9.09 -23.61 -0.89
N LEU A 275 8.21 -23.26 -1.82
CA LEU A 275 8.61 -23.00 -3.20
C LEU A 275 8.89 -21.51 -3.36
N THR A 276 10.12 -21.18 -3.72
CA THR A 276 10.51 -19.79 -4.03
C THR A 276 10.75 -19.64 -5.52
N ARG A 277 10.36 -18.50 -6.07
CA ARG A 277 10.65 -18.09 -7.45
C ARG A 277 11.18 -16.68 -7.44
N HIS A 278 12.26 -16.42 -8.18
CA HIS A 278 12.82 -15.08 -8.25
C HIS A 278 13.47 -14.77 -9.59
N ALA A 279 13.54 -13.47 -9.89
CA ALA A 279 14.32 -12.87 -10.97
C ALA A 279 14.75 -11.45 -10.55
N ALA A 280 15.95 -11.02 -10.92
CA ALA A 280 16.40 -9.65 -10.66
C ALA A 280 17.41 -9.15 -11.69
N VAL A 281 17.38 -7.85 -11.97
CA VAL A 281 18.42 -7.15 -12.75
C VAL A 281 19.78 -7.31 -12.05
N GLY A 282 20.81 -7.71 -12.81
CA GLY A 282 22.14 -7.99 -12.28
C GLY A 282 22.24 -9.30 -11.49
N GLY A 283 21.15 -10.07 -11.39
CA GLY A 283 21.10 -11.37 -10.73
C GLY A 283 20.59 -12.47 -11.67
N GLU A 284 20.27 -13.62 -11.06
CA GLU A 284 19.70 -14.76 -11.78
C GLU A 284 18.32 -14.41 -12.36
N GLY A 285 18.04 -14.83 -13.60
CA GLY A 285 16.79 -14.52 -14.30
C GLY A 285 16.75 -13.15 -15.01
N GLY A 286 17.60 -12.20 -14.61
CA GLY A 286 17.75 -10.92 -15.28
C GLY A 286 16.49 -10.02 -15.23
N MET A 287 16.37 -9.17 -16.24
CA MET A 287 15.31 -8.16 -16.36
C MET A 287 14.03 -8.75 -16.97
N GLY A 288 12.87 -8.36 -16.45
CA GLY A 288 11.57 -8.67 -17.04
C GLY A 288 11.15 -7.64 -18.09
N HIS A 289 10.28 -8.03 -19.01
CA HIS A 289 9.68 -7.12 -19.98
C HIS A 289 8.18 -7.38 -20.11
N GLY A 290 7.41 -6.32 -20.26
CA GLY A 290 5.96 -6.42 -20.20
C GLY A 290 5.25 -5.28 -20.89
N LEU A 291 3.94 -5.43 -21.03
CA LEU A 291 3.06 -4.44 -21.61
C LEU A 291 1.83 -4.26 -20.72
N GLY A 292 1.26 -3.07 -20.79
CA GLY A 292 0.03 -2.72 -20.11
C GLY A 292 -0.55 -1.42 -20.67
N ALA A 293 -1.67 -0.98 -20.10
CA ALA A 293 -2.23 0.33 -20.43
C ALA A 293 -2.92 0.98 -19.24
N ASP A 294 -2.96 2.31 -19.25
CA ASP A 294 -3.78 3.13 -18.35
C ASP A 294 -4.86 3.84 -19.17
N LEU A 295 -6.09 3.87 -18.65
CA LEU A 295 -7.27 4.43 -19.30
C LEU A 295 -7.96 5.41 -18.37
N GLY A 296 -8.59 6.43 -18.95
CA GLY A 296 -9.17 7.51 -18.16
C GLY A 296 -10.26 8.28 -18.87
N THR A 297 -11.23 8.75 -18.10
CA THR A 297 -12.25 9.71 -18.54
C THR A 297 -12.56 10.68 -17.41
N VAL A 298 -12.81 11.94 -17.75
CA VAL A 298 -13.26 12.98 -16.81
C VAL A 298 -14.39 13.77 -17.46
N LEU A 299 -15.51 13.86 -16.77
CA LEU A 299 -16.65 14.70 -17.13
C LEU A 299 -16.72 15.89 -16.17
N TYR A 300 -16.75 17.09 -16.74
CA TYR A 300 -17.22 18.28 -16.06
C TYR A 300 -18.63 18.60 -16.50
N TRP A 301 -19.48 18.87 -15.54
CA TRP A 301 -20.83 19.35 -15.79
C TRP A 301 -21.18 20.40 -14.75
N ARG A 302 -21.26 21.66 -15.19
CA ARG A 302 -21.44 22.82 -14.31
C ARG A 302 -20.30 22.90 -13.29
N ASN A 303 -20.61 22.73 -12.01
CA ASN A 303 -19.67 22.73 -10.91
C ASN A 303 -19.29 21.33 -10.42
N PHE A 304 -19.69 20.28 -11.13
CA PHE A 304 -19.34 18.90 -10.85
C PHE A 304 -18.17 18.42 -11.71
N GLU A 305 -17.33 17.58 -11.12
CA GLU A 305 -16.30 16.78 -11.74
C GLU A 305 -16.57 15.31 -11.42
N LEU A 306 -16.54 14.47 -12.45
CA LEU A 306 -16.69 13.02 -12.36
C LEU A 306 -15.51 12.39 -13.12
N GLY A 307 -14.70 11.59 -12.44
CA GLY A 307 -13.54 10.92 -13.02
C GLY A 307 -13.67 9.41 -12.90
N VAL A 308 -13.30 8.69 -13.96
CA VAL A 308 -13.08 7.25 -13.93
C VAL A 308 -11.72 6.96 -14.52
N GLY A 309 -10.85 6.33 -13.74
CA GLY A 309 -9.52 5.88 -14.16
C GLY A 309 -9.35 4.40 -13.92
N VAL A 310 -8.67 3.72 -14.84
CA VAL A 310 -8.22 2.34 -14.63
C VAL A 310 -6.75 2.27 -15.00
N THR A 311 -5.91 1.94 -14.03
CA THR A 311 -4.48 1.72 -14.26
C THR A 311 -4.18 0.23 -14.38
N ASP A 312 -3.08 -0.07 -15.06
CA ASP A 312 -2.51 -1.41 -15.16
C ASP A 312 -3.47 -2.41 -15.85
N VAL A 313 -4.23 -1.94 -16.84
CA VAL A 313 -5.13 -2.78 -17.65
C VAL A 313 -4.30 -3.81 -18.42
N GLY A 314 -4.62 -5.09 -18.22
CA GLY A 314 -3.94 -6.20 -18.89
C GLY A 314 -2.44 -6.31 -18.60
N SER A 315 -1.95 -5.64 -17.55
CA SER A 315 -0.51 -5.49 -17.33
C SER A 315 0.14 -6.80 -16.95
N THR A 316 1.09 -7.24 -17.77
CA THR A 316 1.80 -8.52 -17.61
C THR A 316 3.29 -8.29 -17.84
N ILE A 317 4.14 -8.91 -17.01
CA ILE A 317 5.60 -8.92 -17.18
C ILE A 317 6.08 -10.35 -17.39
N HIS A 318 6.85 -10.58 -18.43
CA HIS A 318 7.51 -11.83 -18.73
C HIS A 318 8.93 -11.83 -18.14
N TRP A 319 9.25 -12.91 -17.45
CA TRP A 319 10.49 -13.12 -16.71
C TRP A 319 11.14 -14.44 -17.11
N SER A 320 12.46 -14.47 -17.05
CA SER A 320 13.21 -15.71 -16.87
C SER A 320 13.47 -15.88 -15.37
N THR A 321 13.07 -16.99 -14.77
CA THR A 321 13.08 -17.13 -13.30
C THR A 321 13.89 -18.33 -12.84
N SER A 322 14.45 -18.22 -11.64
CA SER A 322 15.01 -19.35 -10.90
C SER A 322 14.00 -19.80 -9.84
N ARG A 323 13.85 -21.11 -9.68
CA ARG A 323 12.95 -21.73 -8.72
C ARG A 323 13.73 -22.63 -7.78
N ASN A 324 13.52 -22.45 -6.49
CA ASN A 324 14.11 -23.29 -5.46
C ASN A 324 13.03 -23.89 -4.56
N LEU A 325 13.24 -25.14 -4.17
CA LEU A 325 12.49 -25.82 -3.15
C LEU A 325 13.30 -25.77 -1.84
N LEU A 326 12.73 -25.12 -0.84
CA LEU A 326 13.23 -25.09 0.53
C LEU A 326 12.45 -26.12 1.34
N THR A 327 13.14 -27.09 1.91
CA THR A 327 12.54 -28.12 2.76
C THR A 327 13.30 -28.20 4.07
N TYR A 328 12.58 -28.36 5.18
CA TYR A 328 13.19 -28.63 6.47
C TYR A 328 13.29 -30.15 6.69
N ASP A 329 14.48 -30.62 7.00
CA ASP A 329 14.72 -32.01 7.40
C ASP A 329 14.77 -32.07 8.93
N ASP A 330 13.69 -32.59 9.52
CA ASP A 330 13.52 -32.70 10.97
C ASP A 330 14.55 -33.67 11.59
N SER A 331 14.95 -34.70 10.86
CA SER A 331 15.91 -35.71 11.35
C SER A 331 17.34 -35.17 11.44
N LEU A 332 17.70 -34.27 10.53
CA LEU A 332 19.01 -33.64 10.45
C LEU A 332 19.03 -32.22 11.05
N ASN A 333 17.87 -31.72 11.51
CA ASN A 333 17.66 -30.37 12.03
C ASN A 333 18.29 -29.29 11.13
N GLN A 334 18.02 -29.38 9.82
CA GLN A 334 18.61 -28.47 8.83
C GLN A 334 17.66 -28.13 7.69
N PHE A 335 17.86 -26.96 7.10
CA PHE A 335 17.19 -26.57 5.86
C PHE A 335 17.97 -27.05 4.65
N THR A 336 17.28 -27.75 3.76
CA THR A 336 17.75 -28.11 2.43
C THR A 336 17.16 -27.16 1.41
N ASN A 337 18.01 -26.64 0.51
CA ASN A 337 17.60 -25.69 -0.52
C ASN A 337 18.06 -26.22 -1.89
N VAL A 338 17.11 -26.75 -2.65
CA VAL A 338 17.38 -27.39 -3.94
C VAL A 338 16.88 -26.50 -5.05
N LYS A 339 17.76 -26.19 -6.00
CA LYS A 339 17.37 -25.49 -7.24
C LYS A 339 16.61 -26.47 -8.14
N VAL A 340 15.32 -26.21 -8.35
CA VAL A 340 14.41 -27.10 -9.10
C VAL A 340 14.23 -26.66 -10.56
N ALA A 341 14.45 -25.38 -10.86
CA ALA A 341 14.48 -24.88 -12.23
C ALA A 341 15.33 -23.61 -12.33
N GLN A 342 16.01 -23.44 -13.46
CA GLN A 342 16.78 -22.24 -13.77
C GLN A 342 16.35 -21.69 -15.12
N ASN A 343 16.31 -20.37 -15.24
CA ASN A 343 15.91 -19.65 -16.45
C ASN A 343 14.54 -20.08 -17.01
N ALA A 344 13.62 -20.47 -16.12
CA ALA A 344 12.29 -20.92 -16.50
C ALA A 344 11.40 -19.71 -16.82
N GLY A 345 10.80 -19.71 -18.01
CA GLY A 345 9.84 -18.69 -18.42
C GLY A 345 8.66 -18.59 -17.44
N PHE A 346 8.33 -17.36 -17.06
CA PHE A 346 7.20 -17.07 -16.17
C PHE A 346 6.59 -15.72 -16.50
N SER A 347 5.26 -15.61 -16.38
CA SER A 347 4.55 -14.35 -16.58
C SER A 347 3.86 -13.94 -15.28
N SER A 348 4.23 -12.77 -14.75
CA SER A 348 3.54 -12.16 -13.62
C SER A 348 2.49 -11.17 -14.13
N ARG A 349 1.39 -11.03 -13.38
CA ARG A 349 0.35 -10.03 -13.65
C ARG A 349 0.47 -8.88 -12.66
N ILE A 350 0.30 -7.65 -13.14
CA ILE A 350 0.04 -6.49 -12.28
C ILE A 350 -1.48 -6.33 -12.19
N PRO A 351 -2.08 -6.37 -11.00
CA PRO A 351 -3.51 -6.12 -10.82
C PRO A 351 -3.88 -4.72 -11.28
N SER A 352 -5.03 -4.60 -11.93
CA SER A 352 -5.55 -3.30 -12.35
C SER A 352 -6.16 -2.56 -11.15
N THR A 353 -5.90 -1.25 -11.06
CA THR A 353 -6.49 -0.39 -10.03
C THR A 353 -7.55 0.48 -10.67
N ALA A 354 -8.77 0.46 -10.13
CA ALA A 354 -9.86 1.30 -10.62
C ALA A 354 -10.13 2.45 -9.64
N THR A 355 -10.25 3.66 -10.17
CA THR A 355 -10.54 4.86 -9.38
C THR A 355 -11.79 5.54 -9.92
N PHE A 356 -12.70 5.89 -9.02
CA PHE A 356 -13.84 6.76 -9.29
C PHE A 356 -13.71 8.02 -8.45
N ASN A 357 -13.68 9.20 -9.06
CA ASN A 357 -13.59 10.49 -8.38
C ASN A 357 -14.84 11.31 -8.62
N LEU A 358 -15.29 12.03 -7.60
CA LEU A 358 -16.38 12.99 -7.65
C LEU A 358 -15.93 14.26 -6.93
N ALA A 359 -16.09 15.42 -7.55
CA ALA A 359 -15.93 16.70 -6.85
C ALA A 359 -17.04 17.69 -7.22
N LYS A 360 -17.40 18.56 -6.28
CA LYS A 360 -18.38 19.62 -6.42
C LYS A 360 -17.80 20.92 -5.89
N ARG A 361 -17.83 21.97 -6.71
CA ARG A 361 -17.30 23.30 -6.39
C ARG A 361 -18.44 24.27 -6.05
N MET A 362 -18.31 25.01 -4.97
CA MET A 362 -19.33 25.90 -4.42
C MET A 362 -18.64 27.16 -3.90
N GLY A 363 -18.45 28.15 -4.80
CA GLY A 363 -17.69 29.36 -4.48
C GLY A 363 -16.24 29.03 -4.08
N PRO A 364 -15.78 29.42 -2.87
CA PRO A 364 -14.43 29.10 -2.39
C PRO A 364 -14.28 27.65 -1.91
N THR A 365 -15.38 26.88 -1.83
CA THR A 365 -15.39 25.55 -1.23
C THR A 365 -15.47 24.46 -2.29
N THR A 366 -14.63 23.44 -2.17
CA THR A 366 -14.67 22.20 -2.95
C THR A 366 -14.99 21.04 -2.02
N LEU A 367 -16.01 20.25 -2.35
CA LEU A 367 -16.25 18.95 -1.75
C LEU A 367 -15.78 17.88 -2.73
N ALA A 368 -15.15 16.83 -2.24
CA ALA A 368 -14.68 15.73 -3.06
C ALA A 368 -14.82 14.39 -2.36
N ALA A 369 -15.02 13.35 -3.16
CA ALA A 369 -14.99 11.97 -2.72
C ALA A 369 -14.36 11.10 -3.81
N ASP A 370 -13.71 10.02 -3.43
CA ASP A 370 -13.29 9.00 -4.38
C ASP A 370 -13.37 7.59 -3.78
N VAL A 371 -13.40 6.61 -4.68
CA VAL A 371 -13.32 5.19 -4.37
C VAL A 371 -12.20 4.59 -5.20
N VAL A 372 -11.24 3.95 -4.53
CA VAL A 372 -10.09 3.29 -5.16
C VAL A 372 -10.16 1.80 -4.88
N ARG A 373 -10.40 1.00 -5.92
CA ARG A 373 -10.37 -0.46 -5.84
C ARG A 373 -8.99 -0.97 -6.23
N ASN A 374 -8.24 -1.42 -5.23
CA ASN A 374 -6.97 -2.12 -5.38
C ASN A 374 -7.17 -3.64 -5.40
N GLU A 375 -6.07 -4.40 -5.46
CA GLU A 375 -6.11 -5.87 -5.46
C GLU A 375 -6.75 -6.45 -4.20
N LEU A 376 -6.37 -5.95 -3.03
CA LEU A 376 -6.77 -6.54 -1.74
C LEU A 376 -7.73 -5.70 -0.92
N PHE A 377 -7.85 -4.39 -1.21
CA PHE A 377 -8.71 -3.49 -0.45
C PHE A 377 -9.39 -2.46 -1.34
N THR A 378 -10.49 -1.89 -0.84
CA THR A 378 -11.18 -0.77 -1.48
C THR A 378 -11.10 0.45 -0.55
N GLY A 379 -10.33 1.45 -0.95
CA GLY A 379 -10.25 2.72 -0.24
C GLY A 379 -11.44 3.61 -0.57
N ILE A 380 -11.95 4.32 0.44
CA ILE A 380 -12.98 5.34 0.28
C ILE A 380 -12.45 6.62 0.91
N HIS A 381 -12.45 7.71 0.16
CA HIS A 381 -11.90 8.99 0.57
C HIS A 381 -12.96 10.07 0.42
N MET A 382 -13.07 10.97 1.39
CA MET A 382 -13.99 12.10 1.33
C MET A 382 -13.36 13.32 2.00
N GLY A 383 -13.56 14.50 1.44
CA GLY A 383 -13.04 15.71 2.04
C GLY A 383 -13.57 16.99 1.45
N ALA A 384 -13.23 18.09 2.14
CA ALA A 384 -13.57 19.43 1.77
C ALA A 384 -12.31 20.32 1.82
N GLU A 385 -12.23 21.29 0.91
CA GLU A 385 -11.27 22.39 0.96
C GLU A 385 -12.05 23.70 0.81
N THR A 386 -11.76 24.71 1.64
CA THR A 386 -12.32 26.05 1.47
C THR A 386 -11.22 27.10 1.52
N TRP A 387 -11.27 28.05 0.58
CA TRP A 387 -10.29 29.13 0.46
C TRP A 387 -10.79 30.42 1.09
N LEU A 388 -10.09 30.89 2.11
CA LEU A 388 -10.28 32.17 2.79
C LEU A 388 -9.14 33.11 2.42
N GLY A 389 -9.24 33.72 1.23
CA GLY A 389 -8.17 34.54 0.67
C GLY A 389 -6.92 33.71 0.34
N ARG A 390 -5.85 33.88 1.11
CA ARG A 390 -4.58 33.12 0.96
C ARG A 390 -4.52 31.85 1.79
N VAL A 391 -5.51 31.64 2.67
CA VAL A 391 -5.55 30.50 3.59
C VAL A 391 -6.51 29.46 3.03
N ALA A 392 -6.10 28.19 2.99
CA ALA A 392 -6.97 27.06 2.72
C ALA A 392 -7.25 26.31 4.02
N LEU A 393 -8.51 26.00 4.30
CA LEU A 393 -8.90 25.09 5.37
C LEU A 393 -9.41 23.78 4.78
N ARG A 394 -9.00 22.66 5.36
CA ARG A 394 -9.30 21.32 4.85
C ARG A 394 -9.73 20.40 5.97
N GLY A 395 -10.67 19.51 5.65
CA GLY A 395 -11.05 18.43 6.52
C GLY A 395 -11.54 17.25 5.71
N GLY A 396 -11.34 16.05 6.22
CA GLY A 396 -11.75 14.85 5.52
C GLY A 396 -11.76 13.61 6.37
N THR A 397 -12.17 12.53 5.74
CA THR A 397 -12.19 11.20 6.31
C THR A 397 -11.84 10.17 5.26
N TYR A 398 -11.25 9.07 5.67
CA TYR A 398 -10.97 7.96 4.78
C TYR A 398 -11.12 6.61 5.45
N ARG A 399 -11.46 5.61 4.66
CA ARG A 399 -11.43 4.21 5.07
C ARG A 399 -10.08 3.60 4.69
N ASP A 400 -9.30 3.20 5.68
CA ASP A 400 -7.98 2.61 5.49
C ASP A 400 -8.04 1.15 5.02
N SER A 401 -6.87 0.53 4.80
CA SER A 401 -6.75 -0.87 4.37
C SER A 401 -7.27 -1.89 5.39
N ASN A 402 -7.48 -1.48 6.65
CA ASN A 402 -8.02 -2.30 7.72
C ASN A 402 -9.52 -2.04 7.93
N ASP A 403 -10.18 -1.43 6.93
CA ASP A 403 -11.59 -1.08 6.93
C ASP A 403 -12.00 -0.10 8.05
N ARG A 404 -11.05 0.63 8.64
CA ARG A 404 -11.31 1.60 9.71
C ARG A 404 -11.43 3.02 9.16
N TRP A 405 -12.32 3.80 9.74
CA TRP A 405 -12.47 5.22 9.42
C TRP A 405 -11.43 6.08 10.16
N GLN A 406 -10.73 6.87 9.38
CA GLN A 406 -9.73 7.84 9.81
C GLN A 406 -10.22 9.26 9.53
N PHE A 407 -9.75 10.22 10.33
CA PHE A 407 -10.13 11.62 10.22
C PHE A 407 -8.90 12.46 9.98
N THR A 408 -9.07 13.51 9.18
CA THR A 408 -7.97 14.41 8.84
C THR A 408 -8.43 15.86 8.88
N GLY A 409 -7.48 16.73 9.15
CA GLY A 409 -7.64 18.17 9.09
C GLY A 409 -6.36 18.80 8.61
N GLY A 410 -6.46 19.88 7.85
CA GLY A 410 -5.27 20.55 7.33
C GLY A 410 -5.50 22.00 7.00
N THR A 411 -4.38 22.71 6.85
CA THR A 411 -4.36 24.11 6.46
C THR A 411 -3.28 24.36 5.42
N GLY A 412 -3.48 25.38 4.60
CA GLY A 412 -2.57 25.80 3.56
C GLY A 412 -2.41 27.32 3.52
N LEU A 413 -1.19 27.80 3.29
CA LEU A 413 -0.91 29.21 3.08
C LEU A 413 -0.28 29.43 1.71
N ARG A 414 -0.90 30.28 0.89
CA ARG A 414 -0.41 30.63 -0.44
C ARG A 414 0.41 31.93 -0.43
N PHE A 415 1.64 31.84 -0.90
CA PHE A 415 2.60 32.92 -1.11
C PHE A 415 2.90 33.07 -2.61
N GLY A 416 1.95 33.61 -3.38
CA GLY A 416 2.10 33.77 -4.82
C GLY A 416 2.03 32.43 -5.56
N GLY A 417 3.15 32.02 -6.18
CA GLY A 417 3.29 30.74 -6.92
C GLY A 417 3.70 29.55 -6.05
N ILE A 418 3.97 29.76 -4.76
CA ILE A 418 4.35 28.70 -3.81
C ILE A 418 3.39 28.75 -2.62
N GLY A 419 3.12 27.63 -1.97
CA GLY A 419 2.43 27.59 -0.70
C GLY A 419 2.97 26.51 0.22
N LEU A 420 2.67 26.65 1.50
CA LEU A 420 3.00 25.69 2.55
C LEU A 420 1.70 25.04 3.01
N ASP A 421 1.64 23.72 2.96
CA ASP A 421 0.51 22.93 3.44
C ASP A 421 0.94 22.08 4.64
N THR A 422 0.06 21.99 5.63
CA THR A 422 0.22 21.12 6.80
C THR A 422 -1.09 20.38 7.06
N ALA A 423 -1.00 19.14 7.49
CA ALA A 423 -2.17 18.35 7.82
C ALA A 423 -1.88 17.35 8.92
N VAL A 424 -2.90 17.13 9.75
CA VAL A 424 -2.93 16.06 10.74
C VAL A 424 -3.92 14.99 10.29
N GLY A 425 -3.57 13.74 10.51
CA GLY A 425 -4.42 12.59 10.23
C GLY A 425 -4.39 11.61 11.39
N THR A 426 -5.51 10.94 11.63
CA THR A 426 -5.52 9.81 12.56
C THR A 426 -5.16 8.53 11.83
N ASN A 427 -4.52 7.58 12.49
CA ASN A 427 -4.35 6.23 11.98
C ASN A 427 -4.56 5.19 13.08
N GLN A 428 -4.94 3.97 12.71
CA GLN A 428 -5.08 2.82 13.62
C GLN A 428 -4.26 1.64 13.11
N ARG A 429 -3.10 1.93 12.53
CA ARG A 429 -2.20 0.94 11.91
C ARG A 429 -1.22 0.34 12.92
N ASN A 430 -1.58 0.26 14.19
CA ASN A 430 -0.75 -0.30 15.26
C ASN A 430 -1.35 -1.59 15.80
N THR A 431 -0.52 -2.38 16.48
CA THR A 431 -0.86 -3.68 17.05
C THR A 431 -1.93 -3.62 18.15
N GLN A 432 -2.15 -2.45 18.77
CA GLN A 432 -3.24 -2.20 19.71
C GLN A 432 -4.58 -1.83 19.06
N GLU A 433 -4.61 -1.57 17.74
CA GLU A 433 -5.71 -0.92 17.02
C GLU A 433 -6.17 0.43 17.62
N ALA A 434 -5.33 1.06 18.45
CA ALA A 434 -5.63 2.33 19.09
C ALA A 434 -5.39 3.51 18.13
N ARG A 435 -6.07 4.63 18.33
CA ARG A 435 -5.99 5.76 17.41
C ARG A 435 -4.75 6.61 17.71
N ALA A 436 -3.81 6.61 16.78
CA ALA A 436 -2.65 7.50 16.75
C ALA A 436 -2.95 8.74 15.88
N VAL A 437 -2.10 9.76 16.01
CA VAL A 437 -2.15 11.00 15.21
C VAL A 437 -0.80 11.21 14.55
N GLU A 438 -0.83 11.54 13.27
CA GLU A 438 0.35 11.88 12.46
C GLU A 438 0.23 13.27 11.84
N LEU A 439 1.37 13.95 11.68
CA LEU A 439 1.50 15.24 11.04
C LEU A 439 2.29 15.10 9.74
N CYS A 440 1.80 15.77 8.71
CA CYS A 440 2.41 15.85 7.38
C CYS A 440 2.57 17.32 6.98
N ALA A 441 3.64 17.62 6.24
CA ALA A 441 3.88 18.94 5.67
C ALA A 441 4.36 18.81 4.22
N SER A 442 3.93 19.74 3.38
CA SER A 442 4.36 19.79 1.97
C SER A 442 4.46 21.22 1.44
N VAL A 443 5.27 21.38 0.40
CA VAL A 443 5.39 22.63 -0.36
C VAL A 443 4.60 22.48 -1.66
N THR A 444 3.57 23.28 -1.85
CA THR A 444 2.70 23.22 -3.03
C THR A 444 3.03 24.30 -4.04
N LEU A 445 3.02 23.94 -5.31
CA LEU A 445 3.22 24.83 -6.45
C LEU A 445 1.86 25.24 -7.01
N TYR A 446 1.63 26.55 -7.08
CA TYR A 446 0.37 27.19 -7.51
C TYR A 446 0.43 27.72 -8.95
#